data_AF-A0A2S9B523-F1
#
_entry.id   AF-A0A2S9B523-F1
#
_cell.length_a   1.000
_cell.length_b   1.000
_cell.length_c   1.000
_cell.angle_alpha   90.00
_cell.angle_beta   90.00
_cell.angle_gamma   90.00
#
_symmetry.space_group_name_H-M   'P 1'
#
loop_
_entity.id
_entity.type
_entity.pdbx_description
1 polymer ?
#
loop_
_entity_poly.entity_id
_entity_poly.type
_entity_poly.pdbx_seq_one_letter_code
_entity_poly.pdbx_strand_id
1 'polypeptide(L)'
;MGETEEKINPTGHLNALAVWAKQNEECYEAIQEKRLTALKLAVQCINDGTLDSLDGVGSPLSCEIKKHHGVELFEMNRNWVETSQHWRCPCCERSKFEVSRLGSKGQILAKLVEHHDHMADALKAAFNQVFVESGTEEPTNTGLALIERMAPAFSAYAAVLICEDCNNADAAAKKILSARGDRVEWQSFSIGQIRQFTNVGKHVSHRIDESKVMALWRLARPSYVARMQLVYQVAKAAVLQDYWYERYPFGTVAIPTLSNGYHRYGGLELVNGELLSRETSRSNIVHQANRSRWRTESKPAGSVPPANYLAMLLSLPGCARMWNELEESWKCPICQRLKFEVVTFMKGKVAFHTHVPTRLSTAWRGIHQICMGCCSVVTNMKLELEKGFGVDVGATFDCITPDQLRSILRARPHSAPLVDGRKVQKLIDDWLSR
;
A
#
# COMPACT_ATOMS: atom_id res chain seq x y z
N MET A 1 -29.93 -21.95 -51.13
CA MET A 1 -31.24 -21.27 -51.19
C MET A 1 -32.16 -21.95 -50.19
N GLY A 2 -32.69 -21.18 -49.23
CA GLY A 2 -33.74 -21.55 -48.25
C GLY A 2 -33.20 -22.28 -47.02
N GLU A 3 -32.74 -21.60 -45.96
CA GLU A 3 -33.51 -20.97 -44.87
C GLU A 3 -34.28 -21.96 -43.98
N THR A 4 -33.72 -22.23 -42.79
CA THR A 4 -34.50 -22.47 -41.58
C THR A 4 -33.95 -21.57 -40.48
N GLU A 5 -34.68 -20.48 -40.24
CA GLU A 5 -34.51 -19.55 -39.13
C GLU A 5 -34.69 -20.29 -37.80
N GLU A 6 -33.62 -20.44 -37.02
CA GLU A 6 -33.71 -20.81 -35.62
C GLU A 6 -34.01 -19.53 -34.83
N LYS A 7 -35.28 -19.32 -34.52
CA LYS A 7 -35.74 -18.23 -33.64
C LYS A 7 -35.18 -18.42 -32.23
N ILE A 8 -34.13 -17.66 -31.91
CA ILE A 8 -33.65 -17.47 -30.54
C ILE A 8 -34.75 -16.76 -29.76
N ASN A 9 -35.39 -17.48 -28.83
CA ASN A 9 -36.40 -16.97 -27.92
C ASN A 9 -35.72 -16.17 -26.79
N PRO A 10 -35.96 -14.85 -26.62
CA PRO A 10 -35.22 -14.03 -25.68
C PRO A 10 -36.00 -13.80 -24.39
N THR A 11 -36.15 -14.82 -23.55
CA THR A 11 -36.62 -14.63 -22.16
C THR A 11 -36.01 -15.68 -21.24
N GLY A 12 -34.82 -15.40 -20.74
CA GLY A 12 -34.26 -16.14 -19.61
C GLY A 12 -35.16 -15.94 -18.38
N HIS A 13 -36.00 -16.93 -18.07
CA HIS A 13 -36.74 -16.95 -16.81
C HIS A 13 -35.73 -17.00 -15.66
N LEU A 14 -35.58 -15.89 -14.94
CA LEU A 14 -34.94 -15.87 -13.63
C LEU A 14 -35.71 -16.85 -12.74
N ASN A 15 -35.01 -17.85 -12.18
CA ASN A 15 -35.63 -18.81 -11.28
C ASN A 15 -36.15 -18.11 -10.00
N ALA A 16 -37.07 -18.75 -9.28
CA ALA A 16 -37.70 -18.17 -8.08
C ALA A 16 -36.68 -17.71 -7.02
N LEU A 17 -35.51 -18.34 -6.96
CA LEU A 17 -34.41 -17.94 -6.08
C LEU A 17 -33.73 -16.63 -6.55
N ALA A 18 -33.55 -16.43 -7.85
CA ALA A 18 -32.99 -15.19 -8.41
C ALA A 18 -33.98 -14.02 -8.32
N VAL A 19 -35.28 -14.29 -8.41
CA VAL A 19 -36.33 -13.30 -8.15
C VAL A 19 -36.40 -12.95 -6.66
N TRP A 20 -36.35 -13.96 -5.78
CA TRP A 20 -36.28 -13.76 -4.33
C TRP A 20 -35.00 -13.02 -3.92
N ALA A 21 -33.84 -13.37 -4.47
CA ALA A 21 -32.56 -12.70 -4.22
C ALA A 21 -32.60 -11.24 -4.67
N LYS A 22 -33.20 -10.93 -5.83
CA LYS A 22 -33.36 -9.55 -6.30
C LYS A 22 -34.37 -8.72 -5.49
N GLN A 23 -35.33 -9.38 -4.84
CA GLN A 23 -36.33 -8.76 -3.97
C GLN A 23 -35.87 -8.63 -2.50
N ASN A 24 -34.86 -9.40 -2.10
CA ASN A 24 -34.32 -9.46 -0.73
C ASN A 24 -32.83 -9.07 -0.65
N GLU A 25 -32.22 -8.66 -1.76
CA GLU A 25 -31.00 -7.87 -1.78
C GLU A 25 -31.39 -6.55 -1.11
N GLU A 26 -31.17 -6.47 0.22
CA GLU A 26 -31.49 -5.27 1.01
C GLU A 26 -31.08 -4.05 0.17
N CYS A 27 -32.03 -3.16 -0.14
CA CYS A 27 -31.78 -2.03 -1.03
C CYS A 27 -30.45 -1.40 -0.64
N TYR A 28 -29.54 -1.23 -1.60
CA TYR A 28 -28.20 -0.69 -1.34
C TYR A 28 -28.27 0.55 -0.43
N GLU A 29 -29.25 1.42 -0.65
CA GLU A 29 -29.52 2.60 0.17
C GLU A 29 -29.84 2.25 1.63
N ALA A 30 -30.69 1.25 1.88
CA ALA A 30 -31.03 0.78 3.23
C ALA A 30 -29.81 0.14 3.93
N ILE A 31 -28.98 -0.62 3.21
CA ILE A 31 -27.71 -1.14 3.76
C ILE A 31 -26.79 0.03 4.11
N GLN A 32 -26.65 1.03 3.23
CA GLN A 32 -25.79 2.19 3.48
C GLN A 32 -26.28 3.03 4.66
N GLU A 33 -27.59 3.20 4.83
CA GLU A 33 -28.18 3.88 5.98
C GLU A 33 -27.90 3.14 7.29
N LYS A 34 -28.08 1.80 7.30
CA LYS A 34 -27.71 0.95 8.44
C LYS A 34 -26.22 1.05 8.77
N ARG A 35 -25.34 1.02 7.77
CA ARG A 35 -23.88 1.19 7.95
C ARG A 35 -23.53 2.55 8.54
N LEU A 36 -24.14 3.63 8.06
CA LEU A 36 -23.93 4.98 8.58
C LEU A 36 -24.40 5.10 10.03
N THR A 37 -25.54 4.48 10.36
CA THR A 37 -26.08 4.45 11.72
C THR A 37 -25.18 3.66 12.66
N ALA A 38 -24.75 2.46 12.26
CA ALA A 38 -23.81 1.64 13.02
C ALA A 38 -22.48 2.38 13.28
N LEU A 39 -21.97 3.10 12.28
CA LEU A 39 -20.76 3.91 12.41
C LEU A 39 -20.93 5.01 13.47
N LYS A 40 -22.04 5.75 13.46
CA LYS A 40 -22.33 6.79 14.47
C LYS A 40 -22.41 6.21 15.87
N LEU A 41 -23.10 5.09 16.04
CA LEU A 41 -23.24 4.40 17.32
C LEU A 41 -21.88 3.90 17.83
N ALA A 42 -21.07 3.29 16.96
CA ALA A 42 -19.72 2.84 17.32
C ALA A 42 -18.85 3.99 17.83
N VAL A 43 -18.86 5.14 17.15
CA VAL A 43 -18.12 6.34 17.60
C VAL A 43 -18.63 6.84 18.96
N GLN A 44 -19.94 6.85 19.17
CA GLN A 44 -20.54 7.23 20.45
C GLN A 44 -20.06 6.30 21.58
N CYS A 45 -20.16 4.98 21.37
CA CYS A 45 -19.73 3.98 22.35
C CYS A 45 -18.22 4.05 22.66
N ILE A 46 -17.39 4.40 21.68
CA ILE A 46 -15.94 4.61 21.92
C ILE A 46 -15.72 5.84 22.80
N ASN A 47 -16.44 6.93 22.52
CA ASN A 47 -16.28 8.19 23.25
C ASN A 47 -16.80 8.12 24.69
N ASP A 48 -17.90 7.40 24.93
CA ASP A 48 -18.43 7.20 26.27
C ASP A 48 -17.75 6.06 27.05
N GLY A 49 -16.92 5.27 26.37
CA GLY A 49 -16.14 4.19 26.97
C GLY A 49 -16.85 2.84 27.07
N THR A 50 -18.08 2.71 26.56
CA THR A 50 -18.80 1.43 26.51
C THR A 50 -18.22 0.45 25.48
N LEU A 51 -17.46 0.97 24.50
CA LEU A 51 -16.67 0.17 23.55
C LEU A 51 -15.17 0.49 23.72
N ASP A 52 -14.48 -0.29 24.55
CA ASP A 52 -13.06 -0.10 24.89
C ASP A 52 -12.09 -1.01 24.11
N SER A 53 -12.62 -1.90 23.26
CA SER A 53 -11.85 -2.73 22.34
C SER A 53 -11.26 -1.93 21.17
N LEU A 54 -11.66 -0.66 21.03
CA LEU A 54 -11.18 0.32 20.07
C LEU A 54 -10.90 1.65 20.77
N ASP A 55 -10.25 2.56 20.07
CA ASP A 55 -9.86 3.87 20.58
C ASP A 55 -10.22 4.98 19.60
N GLY A 56 -10.11 6.23 20.03
CA GLY A 56 -10.45 7.40 19.23
C GLY A 56 -10.13 8.68 19.98
N VAL A 57 -10.10 9.82 19.28
CA VAL A 57 -9.71 11.10 19.87
C VAL A 57 -10.64 11.54 21.03
N GLY A 58 -11.89 11.07 21.02
CA GLY A 58 -12.88 11.32 22.08
C GLY A 58 -12.98 10.23 23.14
N SER A 59 -12.16 9.17 23.08
CA SER A 59 -12.21 8.09 24.07
C SER A 59 -11.81 8.58 25.47
N PRO A 60 -12.22 7.88 26.55
CA PRO A 60 -11.78 8.18 27.91
C PRO A 60 -10.25 8.25 28.04
N LEU A 61 -9.54 7.29 27.43
CA LEU A 61 -8.08 7.29 27.41
C LEU A 61 -7.51 8.53 26.70
N SER A 62 -8.03 8.89 25.54
CA SER A 62 -7.56 10.07 24.81
C SER A 62 -7.80 11.36 25.59
N CYS A 63 -8.92 11.45 26.32
CA CYS A 63 -9.19 12.57 27.23
C CYS A 63 -8.15 12.64 28.36
N GLU A 64 -7.77 11.50 28.94
CA GLU A 64 -6.71 11.42 29.96
C GLU A 64 -5.35 11.87 29.40
N ILE A 65 -5.00 11.40 28.20
CA ILE A 65 -3.77 11.77 27.50
C ILE A 65 -3.72 13.27 27.23
N LYS A 66 -4.81 13.87 26.73
CA LYS A 66 -4.91 15.33 26.49
C LYS A 66 -4.67 16.12 27.76
N LYS A 67 -5.32 15.73 28.86
CA LYS A 67 -5.16 16.35 30.17
C LYS A 67 -3.72 16.27 30.67
N HIS A 68 -3.07 15.12 30.47
CA HIS A 68 -1.68 14.93 30.87
C HIS A 68 -0.71 15.84 30.10
N HIS A 69 -0.82 15.91 28.78
CA HIS A 69 0.09 16.72 27.95
C HIS A 69 -0.30 18.20 27.87
N GLY A 70 -1.52 18.58 28.31
CA GLY A 70 -2.03 19.94 28.25
C GLY A 70 -2.34 20.42 26.82
N VAL A 71 -2.57 19.48 25.89
CA VAL A 71 -2.77 19.76 24.47
C VAL A 71 -3.94 18.94 23.94
N GLU A 72 -4.75 19.52 23.06
CA GLU A 72 -5.94 18.86 22.47
C GLU A 72 -5.62 18.04 21.21
N LEU A 73 -4.53 18.36 20.55
CA LEU A 73 -4.25 17.95 19.18
C LEU A 73 -3.43 16.67 19.11
N PHE A 74 -3.98 15.64 18.45
CA PHE A 74 -3.32 14.36 18.23
C PHE A 74 -2.65 14.24 16.86
N GLU A 75 -1.71 13.29 16.77
CA GLU A 75 -1.26 12.60 15.56
C GLU A 75 -1.39 11.08 15.79
N MET A 76 -2.62 10.58 15.65
CA MET A 76 -3.00 9.17 15.73
C MET A 76 -2.88 8.45 14.38
N ASN A 77 -2.56 7.15 14.38
CA ASN A 77 -2.66 6.32 13.18
C ASN A 77 -3.75 5.26 13.30
N ARG A 78 -4.07 4.61 12.18
CA ARG A 78 -5.09 3.55 12.10
C ARG A 78 -4.90 2.46 13.17
N ASN A 79 -3.67 1.97 13.35
CA ASN A 79 -3.38 0.93 14.33
C ASN A 79 -3.67 1.36 15.78
N TRP A 80 -3.48 2.64 16.11
CA TRP A 80 -3.87 3.16 17.42
C TRP A 80 -5.38 3.07 17.63
N VAL A 81 -6.13 3.54 16.65
CA VAL A 81 -7.60 3.57 16.68
C VAL A 81 -8.20 2.17 16.68
N GLU A 82 -7.67 1.27 15.85
CA GLU A 82 -8.17 -0.10 15.67
C GLU A 82 -7.72 -1.06 16.77
N THR A 83 -7.16 -0.55 17.87
CA THR A 83 -6.78 -1.35 19.04
C THR A 83 -7.40 -0.83 20.33
N SER A 84 -7.54 -1.73 21.29
CA SER A 84 -8.13 -1.42 22.60
C SER A 84 -7.44 -0.26 23.29
N GLN A 85 -8.21 0.51 24.08
CA GLN A 85 -7.69 1.53 24.99
C GLN A 85 -6.72 0.92 26.00
N HIS A 86 -6.91 -0.35 26.37
CA HIS A 86 -6.06 -1.08 27.33
C HIS A 86 -4.83 -1.72 26.69
N TRP A 87 -4.59 -1.49 25.40
CA TRP A 87 -3.43 -2.08 24.72
C TRP A 87 -2.12 -1.68 25.40
N ARG A 88 -1.25 -2.67 25.55
CA ARG A 88 0.12 -2.51 26.06
C ARG A 88 1.09 -3.02 25.02
N CYS A 89 2.23 -2.34 24.91
CA CYS A 89 3.28 -2.75 24.00
C CYS A 89 3.85 -4.11 24.42
N PRO A 90 3.80 -5.17 23.60
CA PRO A 90 4.38 -6.47 23.97
C PRO A 90 5.92 -6.40 24.08
N CYS A 91 6.54 -5.36 23.52
CA CYS A 91 7.98 -5.13 23.63
C CYS A 91 8.37 -4.43 24.95
N CYS A 92 7.84 -3.23 25.22
CA CYS A 92 8.25 -2.40 26.36
C CYS A 92 7.21 -2.26 27.48
N GLU A 93 6.06 -2.94 27.35
CA GLU A 93 4.97 -3.04 28.34
C GLU A 93 4.24 -1.75 28.69
N ARG A 94 4.70 -0.62 28.13
CA ARG A 94 4.02 0.67 28.21
C ARG A 94 2.58 0.56 27.71
N SER A 95 1.64 1.11 28.47
CA SER A 95 0.28 1.34 27.99
C SER A 95 0.26 2.40 26.90
N LYS A 96 -0.84 2.52 26.15
CA LYS A 96 -1.07 3.65 25.25
C LYS A 96 -0.85 5.00 25.93
N PHE A 97 -1.35 5.18 27.17
CA PHE A 97 -1.09 6.40 27.94
C PHE A 97 0.43 6.68 28.04
N GLU A 98 1.22 5.70 28.47
CA GLU A 98 2.67 5.85 28.66
C GLU A 98 3.47 5.96 27.34
N VAL A 99 2.91 5.46 26.23
CA VAL A 99 3.47 5.62 24.88
C VAL A 99 3.24 7.04 24.34
N SER A 100 2.13 7.68 24.71
CA SER A 100 1.79 9.02 24.23
C SER A 100 2.84 10.05 24.63
N ARG A 101 3.27 10.90 23.68
CA ARG A 101 4.31 11.91 23.93
C ARG A 101 4.11 13.14 23.06
N LEU A 102 4.65 14.28 23.49
CA LEU A 102 4.68 15.48 22.65
C LEU A 102 5.65 15.32 21.47
N GLY A 103 5.16 15.66 20.28
CA GLY A 103 5.94 15.79 19.06
C GLY A 103 6.56 17.18 18.93
N SER A 104 7.48 17.33 17.98
CA SER A 104 8.19 18.61 17.73
C SER A 104 7.29 19.74 17.21
N LYS A 105 6.06 19.44 16.78
CA LYS A 105 5.08 20.44 16.32
C LYS A 105 4.02 20.72 17.39
N GLY A 106 4.29 20.32 18.65
CA GLY A 106 3.39 20.55 19.78
C GLY A 106 2.15 19.67 19.80
N GLN A 107 2.10 18.58 19.03
CA GLN A 107 1.00 17.62 18.97
C GLN A 107 1.28 16.35 19.78
N ILE A 108 0.25 15.64 20.22
CA ILE A 108 0.38 14.36 20.91
C ILE A 108 0.59 13.24 19.88
N LEU A 109 1.74 12.58 19.91
CA LEU A 109 2.03 11.42 19.09
C LEU A 109 1.41 10.16 19.70
N ALA A 110 0.57 9.49 18.93
CA ALA A 110 -0.20 8.32 19.34
C ALA A 110 -0.20 7.27 18.22
N LYS A 111 0.95 6.60 18.04
CA LYS A 111 1.20 5.71 16.90
C LYS A 111 1.64 4.33 17.33
N LEU A 112 0.96 3.33 16.77
CA LEU A 112 1.35 1.92 16.86
C LEU A 112 1.81 1.42 15.49
N VAL A 113 2.87 0.64 15.46
CA VAL A 113 3.51 0.19 14.21
C VAL A 113 3.55 -1.33 14.21
N GLU A 114 3.24 -1.92 13.05
CA GLU A 114 3.48 -3.34 12.84
C GLU A 114 4.97 -3.56 12.65
N HIS A 115 5.59 -4.28 13.58
CA HIS A 115 6.98 -4.67 13.51
C HIS A 115 7.09 -6.09 12.98
N HIS A 116 7.89 -6.26 11.94
CA HIS A 116 8.08 -7.55 11.28
C HIS A 116 9.56 -7.79 10.95
N ASP A 117 9.87 -9.05 10.67
CA ASP A 117 11.17 -9.44 10.15
C ASP A 117 11.22 -9.14 8.64
N HIS A 118 12.25 -8.42 8.19
CA HIS A 118 12.40 -8.05 6.77
C HIS A 118 12.94 -9.19 5.90
N MET A 119 13.17 -10.40 6.45
CA MET A 119 13.61 -11.56 5.67
C MET A 119 12.65 -11.97 4.54
N ALA A 120 11.34 -11.77 4.72
CA ALA A 120 10.36 -12.00 3.66
C ALA A 120 10.60 -11.08 2.45
N ASP A 121 10.95 -9.82 2.71
CA ASP A 121 11.29 -8.84 1.68
C ASP A 121 12.67 -9.11 1.08
N ALA A 122 13.61 -9.62 1.88
CA ALA A 122 14.93 -10.05 1.43
C ALA A 122 14.80 -11.15 0.35
N LEU A 123 13.90 -12.11 0.54
CA LEU A 123 13.65 -13.16 -0.46
C LEU A 123 13.12 -12.60 -1.78
N LYS A 124 12.17 -11.66 -1.72
CA LYS A 124 11.63 -10.98 -2.91
C LYS A 124 12.71 -10.14 -3.60
N ALA A 125 13.57 -9.46 -2.83
CA ALA A 125 14.67 -8.68 -3.37
C ALA A 125 15.73 -9.58 -4.05
N ALA A 126 16.10 -10.67 -3.40
CA ALA A 126 17.03 -11.66 -3.94
C ALA A 126 16.50 -12.30 -5.21
N PHE A 127 15.21 -12.65 -5.29
CA PHE A 127 14.59 -13.15 -6.51
C PHE A 127 14.76 -12.18 -7.68
N ASN A 128 14.42 -10.90 -7.49
CA ASN A 128 14.58 -9.88 -8.52
C ASN A 128 16.05 -9.72 -8.94
N GLN A 129 16.96 -9.70 -7.97
CA GLN A 129 18.40 -9.61 -8.25
C GLN A 129 18.90 -10.81 -9.07
N VAL A 130 18.57 -12.04 -8.67
CA VAL A 130 18.99 -13.24 -9.39
C VAL A 130 18.37 -13.31 -10.78
N PHE A 131 17.11 -12.87 -10.94
CA PHE A 131 16.50 -12.80 -12.27
C PHE A 131 17.31 -11.89 -13.19
N VAL A 132 17.65 -10.68 -12.74
CA VAL A 132 18.50 -9.74 -13.50
C VAL A 132 19.87 -10.36 -13.79
N GLU A 133 20.55 -10.92 -12.79
CA GLU A 133 21.90 -11.48 -12.92
C GLU A 133 21.96 -12.73 -13.81
N SER A 134 20.92 -13.56 -13.80
CA SER A 134 20.88 -14.80 -14.58
C SER A 134 20.78 -14.57 -16.08
N GLY A 135 20.17 -13.45 -16.50
CA GLY A 135 19.87 -13.20 -17.92
C GLY A 135 18.83 -14.15 -18.53
N THR A 136 18.11 -14.94 -17.73
CA THR A 136 17.11 -15.92 -18.21
C THR A 136 16.06 -15.24 -19.09
N GLU A 137 15.86 -15.76 -20.30
CA GLU A 137 14.89 -15.23 -21.28
C GLU A 137 13.48 -15.82 -21.12
N GLU A 138 13.35 -16.91 -20.36
CA GLU A 138 12.07 -17.55 -20.05
C GLU A 138 11.36 -16.86 -18.87
N PRO A 139 10.05 -16.57 -18.96
CA PRO A 139 9.27 -16.11 -17.82
C PRO A 139 9.23 -17.15 -16.69
N THR A 140 9.28 -16.71 -15.43
CA THR A 140 9.32 -17.57 -14.24
C THR A 140 8.11 -17.34 -13.33
N ASN A 141 6.92 -17.71 -13.80
CA ASN A 141 5.66 -17.42 -13.11
C ASN A 141 5.46 -18.27 -11.85
N THR A 142 5.83 -19.56 -11.93
CA THR A 142 5.70 -20.50 -10.81
C THR A 142 6.76 -20.23 -9.75
N GLY A 143 7.96 -19.81 -10.17
CA GLY A 143 9.03 -19.35 -9.29
C GLY A 143 8.60 -18.14 -8.47
N LEU A 144 8.04 -17.10 -9.10
CA LEU A 144 7.53 -15.93 -8.37
C LEU A 144 6.42 -16.31 -7.38
N ALA A 145 5.50 -17.20 -7.79
CA ALA A 145 4.43 -17.68 -6.94
C ALA A 145 4.94 -18.45 -5.71
N LEU A 146 5.98 -19.27 -5.89
CA LEU A 146 6.68 -19.92 -4.78
C LEU A 146 7.26 -18.88 -3.81
N ILE A 147 7.94 -17.84 -4.33
CA ILE A 147 8.52 -16.78 -3.49
C ILE A 147 7.45 -16.09 -2.65
N GLU A 148 6.32 -15.72 -3.25
CA GLU A 148 5.22 -15.08 -2.51
C GLU A 148 4.66 -15.97 -1.40
N ARG A 149 4.56 -17.28 -1.64
CA ARG A 149 4.11 -18.26 -0.66
C ARG A 149 5.14 -18.52 0.45
N MET A 150 6.41 -18.64 0.10
CA MET A 150 7.48 -19.02 1.03
C MET A 150 8.03 -17.85 1.84
N ALA A 151 7.96 -16.63 1.33
CA ALA A 151 8.57 -15.45 1.97
C ALA A 151 8.25 -15.32 3.47
N PRO A 152 7.00 -15.52 3.94
CA PRO A 152 6.70 -15.45 5.38
C PRO A 152 7.43 -16.50 6.23
N ALA A 153 7.77 -17.67 5.67
CA ALA A 153 8.44 -18.75 6.40
C ALA A 153 9.91 -18.45 6.74
N PHE A 154 10.51 -17.41 6.12
CA PHE A 154 11.88 -16.98 6.41
C PHE A 154 12.00 -16.01 7.59
N SER A 155 10.87 -15.46 8.04
CA SER A 155 10.81 -14.58 9.19
C SER A 155 11.10 -15.34 10.47
N ALA A 156 11.96 -14.80 11.34
CA ALA A 156 12.25 -15.41 12.64
C ALA A 156 11.10 -15.28 13.64
N TYR A 157 10.14 -14.40 13.36
CA TYR A 157 8.99 -14.14 14.22
C TYR A 157 7.83 -13.58 13.38
N ALA A 158 6.60 -13.78 13.85
CA ALA A 158 5.40 -13.21 13.25
C ALA A 158 5.36 -11.69 13.44
N ALA A 159 4.71 -10.99 12.50
CA ALA A 159 4.46 -9.57 12.62
C ALA A 159 3.69 -9.27 13.92
N VAL A 160 4.08 -8.22 14.62
CA VAL A 160 3.51 -7.87 15.92
C VAL A 160 3.36 -6.37 16.03
N LEU A 161 2.22 -5.93 16.58
CA LEU A 161 2.00 -4.52 16.83
C LEU A 161 2.79 -4.06 18.05
N ILE A 162 3.59 -3.01 17.90
CA ILE A 162 4.39 -2.39 18.98
C ILE A 162 4.25 -0.87 18.94
N CYS A 163 4.75 -0.18 19.97
CA CYS A 163 4.78 1.28 19.96
C CYS A 163 5.86 1.78 19.00
N GLU A 164 5.64 2.97 18.41
CA GLU A 164 6.59 3.60 17.47
C GLU A 164 8.01 3.71 18.05
N ASP A 165 8.18 3.98 19.35
CA ASP A 165 9.51 4.12 19.95
C ASP A 165 10.30 2.80 20.00
N CYS A 166 9.65 1.65 20.16
CA CYS A 166 10.31 0.33 20.07
C CYS A 166 10.76 0.04 18.65
N ASN A 167 9.91 0.36 17.67
CA ASN A 167 10.26 0.25 16.25
C ASN A 167 11.45 1.18 15.90
N ASN A 168 11.45 2.40 16.43
CA ASN A 168 12.56 3.34 16.23
C ASN A 168 13.86 2.87 16.89
N ALA A 169 13.78 2.15 18.02
CA ALA A 169 14.95 1.55 18.66
C ALA A 169 15.61 0.47 17.77
N ASP A 170 14.82 -0.37 17.10
CA ASP A 170 15.33 -1.31 16.09
C ASP A 170 16.04 -0.58 14.94
N ALA A 171 15.41 0.46 14.38
CA ALA A 171 16.01 1.27 13.32
C ALA A 171 17.31 1.96 13.77
N ALA A 172 17.37 2.47 15.00
CA ALA A 172 18.55 3.09 15.57
C ALA A 172 19.67 2.07 15.82
N ALA A 173 19.35 0.86 16.29
CA ALA A 173 20.31 -0.23 16.44
C ALA A 173 20.94 -0.61 15.09
N LYS A 174 20.15 -0.72 14.01
CA LYS A 174 20.68 -0.98 12.66
C LYS A 174 21.64 0.10 12.18
N LYS A 175 21.35 1.38 12.46
CA LYS A 175 22.25 2.49 12.09
C LYS A 175 23.62 2.36 12.77
N ILE A 176 23.66 1.98 14.05
CA ILE A 176 24.91 1.72 14.77
C ILE A 176 25.70 0.60 14.09
N LEU A 177 25.06 -0.52 13.77
CA LEU A 177 25.71 -1.66 13.12
C LEU A 177 26.24 -1.29 11.72
N SER A 178 25.42 -0.62 10.91
CA SER A 178 25.83 -0.14 9.58
C SER A 178 27.00 0.84 9.65
N ALA A 179 27.03 1.75 10.62
CA ALA A 179 28.13 2.69 10.81
C ALA A 179 29.47 1.99 11.15
N ARG A 180 29.40 0.75 11.67
CA ARG A 180 30.56 -0.10 11.97
C ARG A 180 30.92 -1.06 10.83
N GLY A 181 30.21 -0.99 9.69
CA GLY A 181 30.47 -1.77 8.48
C GLY A 181 29.71 -3.09 8.37
N ASP A 182 28.80 -3.40 9.30
CA ASP A 182 27.94 -4.58 9.19
C ASP A 182 26.86 -4.40 8.12
N ARG A 183 26.59 -5.45 7.34
CA ARG A 183 25.50 -5.48 6.35
C ARG A 183 24.23 -6.01 7.02
N VAL A 184 23.33 -5.10 7.40
CA VAL A 184 22.13 -5.40 8.20
C VAL A 184 20.83 -4.93 7.54
N GLU A 185 20.81 -4.73 6.22
CA GLU A 185 19.66 -4.21 5.47
C GLU A 185 18.36 -4.98 5.77
N TRP A 186 18.46 -6.30 5.82
CA TRP A 186 17.33 -7.21 6.03
C TRP A 186 17.21 -7.73 7.46
N GLN A 187 18.07 -7.28 8.36
CA GLN A 187 18.00 -7.69 9.76
C GLN A 187 16.84 -6.95 10.43
N SER A 188 16.16 -7.61 11.36
CA SER A 188 15.29 -6.98 12.36
C SER A 188 15.49 -7.66 13.70
N PHE A 189 15.53 -6.88 14.79
CA PHE A 189 15.55 -7.43 16.15
C PHE A 189 14.13 -7.82 16.57
N SER A 190 13.96 -9.01 17.14
CA SER A 190 12.66 -9.40 17.73
C SER A 190 12.31 -8.54 18.94
N ILE A 191 11.04 -8.52 19.37
CA ILE A 191 10.63 -7.76 20.56
C ILE A 191 11.41 -8.15 21.82
N GLY A 192 11.80 -9.42 21.95
CA GLY A 192 12.62 -9.90 23.07
C GLY A 192 14.07 -9.40 22.99
N GLN A 193 14.60 -9.16 21.80
CA GLN A 193 15.92 -8.56 21.61
C GLN A 193 15.88 -7.04 21.82
N ILE A 194 14.88 -6.35 21.24
CA ILE A 194 14.69 -4.90 21.42
C ILE A 194 14.63 -4.55 22.91
N ARG A 195 13.80 -5.27 23.67
CA ARG A 195 13.64 -5.07 25.12
C ARG A 195 14.97 -5.05 25.88
N GLN A 196 15.94 -5.86 25.47
CA GLN A 196 17.22 -5.99 26.18
C GLN A 196 18.11 -4.76 26.03
N PHE A 197 18.10 -4.09 24.88
CA PHE A 197 18.93 -2.92 24.61
C PHE A 197 18.18 -1.59 24.73
N THR A 198 16.88 -1.58 24.98
CA THR A 198 16.11 -0.35 25.19
C THR A 198 16.04 0.05 26.66
N ASN A 199 16.30 1.32 26.94
CA ASN A 199 15.98 1.97 28.20
C ASN A 199 14.62 2.67 28.06
N VAL A 200 13.61 2.10 28.71
CA VAL A 200 12.20 2.52 28.59
C VAL A 200 11.94 3.75 29.47
N GLY A 201 11.38 4.80 28.87
CA GLY A 201 10.87 5.97 29.58
C GLY A 201 9.40 6.21 29.23
N LYS A 202 8.62 6.73 30.18
CA LYS A 202 7.23 7.11 29.95
C LYS A 202 7.18 8.45 29.22
N HIS A 203 6.29 8.59 28.24
CA HIS A 203 6.07 9.82 27.49
C HIS A 203 7.30 10.38 26.75
N VAL A 204 8.33 9.55 26.55
CA VAL A 204 9.57 9.90 25.85
C VAL A 204 10.01 8.75 24.95
N SER A 205 10.82 9.07 23.93
CA SER A 205 11.42 8.04 23.09
C SER A 205 12.45 7.21 23.85
N HIS A 206 12.58 5.94 23.46
CA HIS A 206 13.56 5.03 24.06
C HIS A 206 14.99 5.48 23.79
N ARG A 207 15.84 5.36 24.80
CA ARG A 207 17.29 5.38 24.61
C ARG A 207 17.77 3.96 24.35
N ILE A 208 18.81 3.80 23.54
CA ILE A 208 19.40 2.49 23.25
C ILE A 208 20.77 2.35 23.90
N ASP A 209 21.06 1.15 24.41
CA ASP A 209 22.36 0.74 24.93
C ASP A 209 23.17 0.10 23.81
N GLU A 210 24.13 0.86 23.26
CA GLU A 210 24.98 0.41 22.16
C GLU A 210 25.76 -0.86 22.49
N SER A 211 26.26 -0.99 23.73
CA SER A 211 27.03 -2.17 24.13
C SER A 211 26.17 -3.44 24.06
N LYS A 212 24.91 -3.35 24.48
CA LYS A 212 23.95 -4.46 24.37
C LYS A 212 23.53 -4.74 22.94
N VAL A 213 23.35 -3.72 22.09
CA VAL A 213 23.10 -3.90 20.65
C VAL A 213 24.23 -4.73 20.04
N MET A 214 25.49 -4.38 20.32
CA MET A 214 26.66 -5.11 19.80
C MET A 214 26.73 -6.55 20.30
N ALA A 215 26.47 -6.77 21.60
CA ALA A 215 26.46 -8.12 22.17
C ALA A 215 25.37 -8.99 21.53
N LEU A 216 24.16 -8.46 21.37
CA LEU A 216 23.05 -9.18 20.75
C LEU A 216 23.27 -9.44 19.27
N TRP A 217 23.87 -8.48 18.56
CA TRP A 217 24.23 -8.69 17.16
C TRP A 217 25.23 -9.82 16.99
N ARG A 218 26.27 -9.90 17.82
CA ARG A 218 27.24 -11.01 17.77
C ARG A 218 26.56 -12.38 17.91
N LEU A 219 25.53 -12.47 18.74
CA LEU A 219 24.74 -13.69 18.93
C LEU A 219 23.80 -13.98 17.75
N ALA A 220 23.13 -12.96 17.21
CA ALA A 220 22.14 -13.11 16.14
C ALA A 220 22.75 -13.27 14.74
N ARG A 221 23.96 -12.72 14.53
CA ARG A 221 24.63 -12.64 13.22
C ARG A 221 24.78 -14.00 12.52
N PRO A 222 25.22 -15.09 13.17
CA PRO A 222 25.35 -16.39 12.50
C PRO A 222 24.03 -16.88 11.89
N SER A 223 22.93 -16.76 12.64
CA SER A 223 21.59 -17.13 12.16
C SER A 223 21.11 -16.22 11.02
N TYR A 224 21.36 -14.92 11.12
CA TYR A 224 21.06 -13.98 10.02
C TYR A 224 21.81 -14.35 8.73
N VAL A 225 23.12 -14.60 8.81
CA VAL A 225 23.93 -14.99 7.65
C VAL A 225 23.43 -16.30 7.03
N ALA A 226 23.14 -17.31 7.84
CA ALA A 226 22.61 -18.59 7.36
C ALA A 226 21.26 -18.42 6.65
N ARG A 227 20.35 -17.60 7.21
CA ARG A 227 19.06 -17.30 6.57
C ARG A 227 19.23 -16.54 5.25
N MET A 228 20.15 -15.59 5.18
CA MET A 228 20.45 -14.87 3.94
C MET A 228 21.04 -15.78 2.86
N GLN A 229 21.89 -16.75 3.24
CA GLN A 229 22.38 -17.76 2.31
C GLN A 229 21.23 -18.60 1.75
N LEU A 230 20.33 -19.08 2.61
CA LEU A 230 19.15 -19.85 2.19
C LEU A 230 18.23 -19.02 1.29
N VAL A 231 18.01 -17.74 1.62
CA VAL A 231 17.25 -16.80 0.79
C VAL A 231 17.81 -16.77 -0.64
N TYR A 232 19.13 -16.63 -0.79
CA TYR A 232 19.74 -16.56 -2.10
C TYR A 232 19.63 -17.89 -2.86
N GLN A 233 19.78 -19.03 -2.19
CA GLN A 233 19.63 -20.34 -2.83
C GLN A 233 18.19 -20.59 -3.30
N VAL A 234 17.19 -20.25 -2.49
CA VAL A 234 15.78 -20.38 -2.88
C VAL A 234 15.43 -19.43 -4.01
N ALA A 235 15.88 -18.17 -3.95
CA ALA A 235 15.71 -17.23 -5.05
C ALA A 235 16.31 -17.76 -6.36
N LYS A 236 17.53 -18.31 -6.30
CA LYS A 236 18.19 -18.90 -7.47
C LYS A 236 17.46 -20.11 -8.02
N ALA A 237 16.99 -21.01 -7.16
CA ALA A 237 16.19 -22.15 -7.58
C ALA A 237 14.87 -21.69 -8.22
N ALA A 238 14.17 -20.72 -7.62
CA ALA A 238 12.91 -20.20 -8.12
C ALA A 238 13.04 -19.53 -9.49
N VAL A 239 14.14 -18.81 -9.75
CA VAL A 239 14.41 -18.17 -11.05
C VAL A 239 14.84 -19.20 -12.09
N LEU A 240 15.77 -20.10 -11.76
CA LEU A 240 16.40 -20.97 -12.76
C LEU A 240 15.60 -22.24 -13.08
N GLN A 241 14.56 -22.54 -12.30
CA GLN A 241 13.78 -23.78 -12.40
C GLN A 241 12.28 -23.48 -12.25
N ASP A 242 11.59 -23.05 -13.31
CA ASP A 242 10.19 -22.61 -13.22
C ASP A 242 9.17 -23.76 -13.17
N TYR A 243 9.21 -24.60 -12.13
CA TYR A 243 8.23 -25.68 -11.91
C TYR A 243 7.93 -25.97 -10.43
N TRP A 244 8.10 -24.97 -9.55
CA TRP A 244 7.99 -25.17 -8.10
C TRP A 244 6.57 -25.07 -7.53
N TYR A 245 5.71 -24.24 -8.14
CA TYR A 245 4.40 -23.95 -7.58
C TYR A 245 3.36 -23.63 -8.64
N GLU A 246 2.33 -24.46 -8.71
CA GLU A 246 1.19 -24.23 -9.58
C GLU A 246 0.19 -23.28 -8.91
N ARG A 247 -0.09 -22.14 -9.56
CA ARG A 247 -1.21 -21.28 -9.16
C ARG A 247 -2.50 -21.89 -9.69
N TYR A 248 -3.54 -21.92 -8.86
CA TYR A 248 -4.87 -22.21 -9.37
C TYR A 248 -5.31 -21.14 -10.38
N PRO A 249 -6.16 -21.52 -11.36
CA PRO A 249 -6.82 -20.56 -12.23
C PRO A 249 -7.51 -19.45 -11.45
N PHE A 250 -7.60 -18.26 -12.04
CA PHE A 250 -8.29 -17.14 -11.42
C PHE A 250 -9.74 -17.52 -11.11
N GLY A 251 -10.20 -17.25 -9.87
CA GLY A 251 -11.53 -17.60 -9.40
C GLY A 251 -11.64 -18.98 -8.74
N THR A 252 -10.59 -19.80 -8.79
CA THR A 252 -10.56 -21.08 -8.08
C THR A 252 -10.17 -20.87 -6.62
N VAL A 253 -11.07 -21.22 -5.70
CA VAL A 253 -10.81 -21.23 -4.26
C VAL A 253 -10.37 -22.64 -3.88
N ALA A 254 -9.10 -22.78 -3.46
CA ALA A 254 -8.48 -24.08 -3.17
C ALA A 254 -9.29 -24.92 -2.17
N ILE A 255 -9.97 -24.27 -1.21
CA ILE A 255 -11.04 -24.83 -0.37
C ILE A 255 -11.93 -23.67 0.10
N PRO A 256 -13.24 -23.62 -0.23
CA PRO A 256 -14.15 -22.65 0.36
C PRO A 256 -14.49 -23.08 1.79
N THR A 257 -13.75 -22.59 2.78
CA THR A 257 -14.11 -22.73 4.19
C THR A 257 -14.80 -21.46 4.68
N LEU A 258 -15.82 -21.62 5.53
CA LEU A 258 -16.46 -20.53 6.26
C LEU A 258 -15.44 -19.68 7.08
N SER A 259 -14.24 -20.22 7.35
CA SER A 259 -13.13 -19.55 8.01
C SER A 259 -12.36 -18.53 7.16
N ASN A 260 -12.62 -18.41 5.85
CA ASN A 260 -11.92 -17.47 4.97
C ASN A 260 -12.45 -16.02 5.03
N GLY A 261 -13.23 -15.66 6.07
CA GLY A 261 -13.84 -14.33 6.18
C GLY A 261 -14.39 -13.95 7.55
N TYR A 262 -14.01 -14.64 8.63
CA TYR A 262 -14.48 -14.26 9.97
C TYR A 262 -13.55 -13.26 10.65
N HIS A 263 -14.04 -12.03 10.80
CA HIS A 263 -13.87 -11.30 12.05
C HIS A 263 -15.24 -10.79 12.51
N ARG A 264 -15.88 -11.57 13.39
CA ARG A 264 -16.94 -11.08 14.28
C ARG A 264 -16.31 -10.11 15.25
N TYR A 265 -16.34 -8.83 14.93
CA TYR A 265 -16.01 -7.79 15.87
C TYR A 265 -17.21 -7.50 16.77
N GLY A 266 -17.65 -8.47 17.58
CA GLY A 266 -18.66 -8.29 18.64
C GLY A 266 -19.77 -7.25 18.37
N GLY A 267 -20.44 -7.28 17.20
CA GLY A 267 -21.47 -6.28 16.84
C GLY A 267 -21.08 -5.19 15.83
N LEU A 268 -19.84 -5.17 15.31
CA LEU A 268 -19.35 -4.21 14.32
C LEU A 268 -19.38 -4.76 12.87
N GLU A 269 -20.17 -5.80 12.61
CA GLU A 269 -20.24 -6.47 11.29
C GLU A 269 -20.72 -5.53 10.17
N LEU A 270 -21.40 -4.44 10.51
CA LEU A 270 -21.85 -3.41 9.58
C LEU A 270 -20.91 -2.20 9.50
N VAL A 271 -19.80 -2.18 10.24
CA VAL A 271 -18.88 -1.04 10.28
C VAL A 271 -17.66 -1.31 9.41
N ASN A 272 -17.45 -0.46 8.41
CA ASN A 272 -16.23 -0.50 7.60
C ASN A 272 -15.05 0.08 8.42
N GLY A 273 -14.01 -0.72 8.66
CA GLY A 273 -12.86 -0.32 9.49
C GLY A 273 -12.09 0.90 8.98
N GLU A 274 -12.02 1.11 7.66
CA GLU A 274 -11.39 2.32 7.10
C GLU A 274 -12.21 3.58 7.39
N LEU A 275 -13.53 3.50 7.25
CA LEU A 275 -14.42 4.61 7.61
C LEU A 275 -14.37 4.88 9.11
N LEU A 276 -14.45 3.84 9.94
CA LEU A 276 -14.35 3.95 11.39
C LEU A 276 -13.05 4.63 11.83
N SER A 277 -11.93 4.17 11.28
CA SER A 277 -10.62 4.74 11.54
C SER A 277 -10.57 6.24 11.26
N ARG A 278 -11.18 6.65 10.15
CA ARG A 278 -11.25 8.05 9.74
C ARG A 278 -12.15 8.88 10.67
N GLU A 279 -13.30 8.35 11.06
CA GLU A 279 -14.28 9.04 11.91
C GLU A 279 -13.74 9.33 13.32
N THR A 280 -13.20 8.31 13.95
CA THR A 280 -12.62 8.37 15.30
C THR A 280 -11.33 9.20 15.36
N SER A 281 -10.71 9.47 14.21
CA SER A 281 -9.56 10.36 14.05
C SER A 281 -9.90 11.74 13.46
N ARG A 282 -11.16 12.18 13.40
CA ARG A 282 -11.54 13.44 12.70
C ARG A 282 -10.88 14.72 13.22
N SER A 283 -10.45 14.76 14.49
CA SER A 283 -9.76 15.90 15.12
C SER A 283 -8.23 15.74 15.15
N ASN A 284 -7.70 14.79 14.38
CA ASN A 284 -6.29 14.45 14.31
C ASN A 284 -5.57 15.34 13.29
N ILE A 285 -4.29 15.69 13.52
CA ILE A 285 -3.46 16.28 12.46
C ILE A 285 -3.23 15.20 11.41
N VAL A 286 -3.88 15.33 10.27
CA VAL A 286 -3.35 14.80 9.03
C VAL A 286 -2.42 15.87 8.48
N HIS A 287 -1.12 15.60 8.41
CA HIS A 287 -0.24 16.52 7.70
C HIS A 287 -0.82 16.76 6.31
N GLN A 288 -1.08 18.03 5.97
CA GLN A 288 -1.50 18.38 4.62
C GLN A 288 -0.43 17.85 3.68
N ALA A 289 -0.77 16.78 2.96
CA ALA A 289 0.12 16.24 1.96
C ALA A 289 0.41 17.38 0.99
N ASN A 290 1.69 17.65 0.72
CA ASN A 290 2.05 18.63 -0.28
C ASN A 290 1.56 18.11 -1.65
N ARG A 291 0.37 18.56 -2.05
CA ARG A 291 -0.34 18.07 -3.24
C ARG A 291 0.28 18.57 -4.53
N SER A 292 1.19 19.55 -4.50
CA SER A 292 1.91 20.02 -5.69
C SER A 292 3.23 19.29 -5.91
N ARG A 293 3.63 18.33 -5.04
CA ARG A 293 4.89 17.57 -5.17
C ARG A 293 5.09 16.95 -6.55
N TRP A 294 4.02 16.43 -7.15
CA TRP A 294 4.10 15.75 -8.44
C TRP A 294 4.57 16.67 -9.60
N ARG A 295 4.46 18.00 -9.44
CA ARG A 295 4.90 19.03 -10.39
C ARG A 295 6.03 19.93 -9.87
N THR A 296 6.37 19.87 -8.58
CA THR A 296 7.43 20.71 -7.97
C THR A 296 8.70 19.93 -7.62
N GLU A 297 8.62 18.64 -7.32
CA GLU A 297 9.78 17.83 -6.95
C GLU A 297 10.43 17.16 -8.17
N SER A 298 11.76 16.98 -8.09
CA SER A 298 12.52 16.30 -9.14
C SER A 298 12.23 14.79 -9.12
N LYS A 299 11.89 14.24 -10.30
CA LYS A 299 11.64 12.80 -10.45
C LYS A 299 12.93 12.09 -10.86
N PRO A 300 13.35 11.05 -10.12
CA PRO A 300 14.56 10.30 -10.45
C PRO A 300 14.44 9.68 -11.84
N ALA A 301 15.57 9.50 -12.52
CA ALA A 301 15.63 8.68 -13.71
C ALA A 301 15.45 7.21 -13.35
N GLY A 302 14.59 6.52 -14.08
CA GLY A 302 14.63 5.07 -14.13
C GLY A 302 15.89 4.61 -14.87
N SER A 303 16.32 3.39 -14.55
CA SER A 303 17.40 2.72 -15.27
C SER A 303 16.85 2.11 -16.56
N VAL A 304 17.70 1.91 -17.55
CA VAL A 304 17.35 1.12 -18.73
C VAL A 304 17.07 -0.32 -18.25
N PRO A 305 15.95 -0.94 -18.64
CA PRO A 305 15.67 -2.33 -18.31
C PRO A 305 16.78 -3.28 -18.82
N PRO A 306 17.10 -4.37 -18.10
CA PRO A 306 18.10 -5.34 -18.54
C PRO A 306 17.65 -6.07 -19.81
N ALA A 307 18.56 -6.79 -20.48
CA ALA A 307 18.24 -7.50 -21.73
C ALA A 307 17.05 -8.48 -21.58
N ASN A 308 16.97 -9.15 -20.43
CA ASN A 308 15.89 -10.08 -20.10
C ASN A 308 14.64 -9.42 -19.45
N TYR A 309 14.46 -8.10 -19.59
CA TYR A 309 13.33 -7.40 -18.99
C TYR A 309 11.97 -7.99 -19.38
N LEU A 310 11.85 -8.52 -20.60
CA LEU A 310 10.59 -9.06 -21.12
C LEU A 310 10.20 -10.32 -20.34
N ALA A 311 11.14 -11.23 -20.10
CA ALA A 311 10.94 -12.41 -19.27
C ALA A 311 10.45 -12.02 -17.87
N MET A 312 11.12 -11.04 -17.25
CA MET A 312 10.74 -10.52 -15.93
C MET A 312 9.33 -9.92 -15.94
N LEU A 313 8.97 -9.19 -17.00
CA LEU A 313 7.68 -8.53 -17.14
C LEU A 313 6.55 -9.54 -17.34
N LEU A 314 6.78 -10.55 -18.18
CA LEU A 314 5.82 -11.61 -18.46
C LEU A 314 5.65 -12.57 -17.28
N SER A 315 6.60 -12.59 -16.34
CA SER A 315 6.50 -13.30 -15.06
C SER A 315 5.47 -12.68 -14.09
N LEU A 316 4.97 -11.48 -14.39
CA LEU A 316 4.00 -10.75 -13.58
C LEU A 316 2.64 -10.80 -14.30
N PRO A 317 1.64 -11.59 -13.84
CA PRO A 317 0.41 -11.83 -14.60
C PRO A 317 -0.34 -10.55 -15.01
N GLY A 318 -0.38 -9.54 -14.13
CA GLY A 318 -0.99 -8.25 -14.44
C GLY A 318 -0.24 -7.48 -15.55
N CYS A 319 1.09 -7.47 -15.49
CA CYS A 319 1.91 -6.82 -16.52
C CYS A 319 1.87 -7.59 -17.85
N ALA A 320 1.94 -8.92 -17.80
CA ALA A 320 1.85 -9.80 -18.96
C ALA A 320 0.56 -9.57 -19.75
N ARG A 321 -0.59 -9.51 -19.05
CA ARG A 321 -1.88 -9.22 -19.66
C ARG A 321 -1.86 -7.87 -20.38
N MET A 322 -1.49 -6.79 -19.68
CA MET A 322 -1.47 -5.44 -20.27
C MET A 322 -0.45 -5.31 -21.42
N TRP A 323 0.66 -6.05 -21.36
CA TRP A 323 1.66 -6.09 -22.42
C TRP A 323 1.12 -6.75 -23.69
N ASN A 324 0.44 -7.88 -23.53
CA ASN A 324 -0.11 -8.66 -24.65
C ASN A 324 -1.35 -8.00 -25.28
N GLU A 325 -2.06 -7.14 -24.55
CA GLU A 325 -3.18 -6.34 -25.07
C GLU A 325 -2.76 -5.27 -26.09
N LEU A 326 -1.46 -4.96 -26.19
CA LEU A 326 -0.94 -3.87 -27.04
C LEU A 326 -0.01 -4.41 -28.13
N GLU A 327 -0.16 -3.88 -29.33
CA GLU A 327 0.74 -4.17 -30.45
C GLU A 327 2.17 -3.68 -30.17
N GLU A 328 3.18 -4.30 -30.80
CA GLU A 328 4.59 -3.90 -30.65
C GLU A 328 4.86 -2.47 -31.11
N SER A 329 4.10 -2.00 -32.11
CA SER A 329 4.17 -0.63 -32.65
C SER A 329 3.55 0.41 -31.72
N TRP A 330 2.88 -0.01 -30.63
CA TRP A 330 2.11 0.88 -29.78
C TRP A 330 2.97 2.01 -29.21
N LYS A 331 2.42 3.21 -29.27
CA LYS A 331 2.96 4.40 -28.61
C LYS A 331 1.90 4.99 -27.72
N CYS A 332 2.30 5.51 -26.57
CA CYS A 332 1.39 6.24 -25.72
C CYS A 332 0.87 7.49 -26.47
N PRO A 333 -0.45 7.65 -26.68
CA PRO A 333 -0.99 8.75 -27.51
C PRO A 333 -0.80 10.14 -26.87
N ILE A 334 -0.37 10.17 -25.61
CA ILE A 334 -0.04 11.39 -24.88
C ILE A 334 1.47 11.67 -25.00
N CYS A 335 2.30 10.89 -24.32
CA CYS A 335 3.74 11.18 -24.27
C CYS A 335 4.55 10.62 -25.45
N GLN A 336 3.92 9.93 -26.40
CA GLN A 336 4.52 9.37 -27.62
C GLN A 336 5.65 8.35 -27.42
N ARG A 337 5.92 7.94 -26.17
CA ARG A 337 6.85 6.87 -25.85
C ARG A 337 6.39 5.55 -26.43
N LEU A 338 7.34 4.80 -26.98
CA LEU A 338 7.14 3.44 -27.44
C LEU A 338 6.75 2.52 -26.27
N LYS A 339 6.12 1.39 -26.58
CA LYS A 339 5.78 0.33 -25.63
C LYS A 339 6.95 -0.03 -24.70
N PHE A 340 8.15 -0.25 -25.25
CA PHE A 340 9.37 -0.50 -24.47
C PHE A 340 9.79 0.68 -23.60
N GLU A 341 9.74 1.91 -24.12
CA GLU A 341 10.15 3.13 -23.39
C GLU A 341 9.23 3.46 -22.19
N VAL A 342 8.05 2.84 -22.11
CA VAL A 342 7.14 2.96 -20.96
C VAL A 342 7.51 1.98 -19.83
N VAL A 343 8.24 0.90 -20.12
CA VAL A 343 8.70 -0.06 -19.10
C VAL A 343 9.61 0.64 -18.12
N THR A 344 9.25 0.62 -16.84
CA THR A 344 10.08 1.18 -15.78
C THR A 344 10.92 0.09 -15.15
N PHE A 345 12.21 0.38 -14.93
CA PHE A 345 13.11 -0.48 -14.16
C PHE A 345 13.76 0.29 -13.02
N MET A 346 13.52 -0.16 -11.79
CA MET A 346 14.06 0.48 -10.59
C MET A 346 14.28 -0.56 -9.49
N LYS A 347 15.47 -0.55 -8.88
CA LYS A 347 15.85 -1.48 -7.80
C LYS A 347 15.58 -2.96 -8.14
N GLY A 348 15.96 -3.38 -9.36
CA GLY A 348 15.77 -4.76 -9.83
C GLY A 348 14.34 -5.13 -10.22
N LYS A 349 13.37 -4.21 -10.15
CA LYS A 349 11.96 -4.49 -10.48
C LYS A 349 11.59 -3.85 -11.81
N VAL A 350 10.99 -4.66 -12.69
CA VAL A 350 10.31 -4.19 -13.90
C VAL A 350 8.84 -3.91 -13.61
N ALA A 351 8.26 -2.93 -14.28
CA ALA A 351 6.82 -2.72 -14.26
C ALA A 351 6.34 -2.14 -15.59
N PHE A 352 5.15 -2.56 -16.00
CA PHE A 352 4.44 -2.04 -17.16
C PHE A 352 2.96 -1.98 -16.85
N HIS A 353 2.43 -0.76 -16.82
CA HIS A 353 1.04 -0.50 -16.52
C HIS A 353 0.50 0.50 -17.52
N THR A 354 -0.70 0.23 -17.98
CA THR A 354 -1.44 1.08 -18.89
C THR A 354 -2.86 1.27 -18.36
N HIS A 355 -3.52 2.33 -18.78
CA HIS A 355 -4.83 2.71 -18.26
C HIS A 355 -5.76 3.13 -19.39
N VAL A 356 -7.03 2.74 -19.29
CA VAL A 356 -8.12 3.20 -20.17
C VAL A 356 -8.72 4.47 -19.57
N PRO A 357 -8.59 5.65 -20.19
CA PRO A 357 -9.27 6.86 -19.72
C PRO A 357 -10.79 6.64 -19.56
N THR A 358 -11.40 7.28 -18.56
CA THR A 358 -12.85 7.11 -18.32
C THR A 358 -13.66 7.58 -19.54
N ARG A 359 -14.64 6.77 -19.95
CA ARG A 359 -15.55 7.11 -21.07
C ARG A 359 -16.51 8.27 -20.74
N LEU A 360 -16.64 8.61 -19.46
CA LEU A 360 -17.44 9.75 -18.99
C LEU A 360 -16.87 11.09 -19.47
N SER A 361 -15.55 11.18 -19.64
CA SER A 361 -14.91 12.41 -20.10
C SER A 361 -14.97 12.53 -21.62
N THR A 362 -15.69 13.55 -22.11
CA THR A 362 -15.94 13.74 -23.55
C THR A 362 -14.65 13.93 -24.35
N ALA A 363 -13.69 14.68 -23.79
CA ALA A 363 -12.39 14.94 -24.40
C ALA A 363 -11.51 13.69 -24.58
N TRP A 364 -11.82 12.59 -23.87
CA TRP A 364 -11.00 11.38 -23.82
C TRP A 364 -11.61 10.18 -24.55
N ARG A 365 -12.83 10.27 -25.08
CA ARG A 365 -13.55 9.13 -25.71
C ARG A 365 -12.76 8.43 -26.82
N GLY A 366 -11.93 9.16 -27.56
CA GLY A 366 -11.12 8.63 -28.67
C GLY A 366 -9.77 8.05 -28.25
N ILE A 367 -9.43 8.06 -26.96
CA ILE A 367 -8.15 7.56 -26.46
C ILE A 367 -8.38 6.25 -25.70
N HIS A 368 -7.94 5.15 -26.29
CA HIS A 368 -8.18 3.81 -25.75
C HIS A 368 -7.24 3.46 -24.59
N GLN A 369 -5.93 3.64 -24.76
CA GLN A 369 -4.94 3.26 -23.76
C GLN A 369 -3.84 4.32 -23.62
N ILE A 370 -3.48 4.66 -22.38
CA ILE A 370 -2.35 5.53 -22.06
C ILE A 370 -1.38 4.84 -21.10
N CYS A 371 -0.11 5.28 -21.11
CA CYS A 371 0.85 4.81 -20.11
C CYS A 371 0.50 5.29 -18.69
N MET A 372 0.88 4.50 -17.68
CA MET A 372 0.65 4.87 -16.29
C MET A 372 1.29 6.21 -15.91
N GLY A 373 2.45 6.56 -16.47
CA GLY A 373 3.09 7.86 -16.21
C GLY A 373 2.21 9.07 -16.60
N CYS A 374 1.43 8.96 -17.67
CA CYS A 374 0.48 10.01 -18.08
C CYS A 374 -0.77 9.97 -17.20
N CYS A 375 -1.31 8.79 -16.90
CA CYS A 375 -2.44 8.63 -16.00
C CYS A 375 -2.16 9.22 -14.61
N SER A 376 -0.97 8.96 -14.05
CA SER A 376 -0.56 9.49 -12.75
C SER A 376 -0.60 11.01 -12.71
N VAL A 377 -0.26 11.70 -13.79
CA VAL A 377 -0.30 13.17 -13.84
C VAL A 377 -1.74 13.66 -13.75
N VAL A 378 -2.67 13.04 -14.49
CA VAL A 378 -4.11 13.37 -14.42
C VAL A 378 -4.65 13.13 -13.01
N THR A 379 -4.38 11.95 -12.43
CA THR A 379 -4.85 11.62 -11.08
C THR A 379 -4.31 12.60 -10.04
N ASN A 380 -3.04 12.98 -10.12
CA ASN A 380 -2.45 13.93 -9.17
C ASN A 380 -2.99 15.35 -9.37
N MET A 381 -3.21 15.79 -10.61
CA MET A 381 -3.83 17.10 -10.88
C MET A 381 -5.25 17.18 -10.32
N LYS A 382 -6.07 16.15 -10.52
CA LYS A 382 -7.40 16.07 -9.90
C LYS A 382 -7.32 16.13 -8.37
N LEU A 383 -6.42 15.34 -7.77
CA LEU A 383 -6.24 15.35 -6.32
C LEU A 383 -5.78 16.73 -5.79
N GLU A 384 -4.93 17.44 -6.53
CA GLU A 384 -4.52 18.80 -6.18
C GLU A 384 -5.70 19.79 -6.27
N LEU A 385 -6.51 19.72 -7.33
CA LEU A 385 -7.71 20.56 -7.49
C LEU A 385 -8.76 20.28 -6.39
N GLU A 386 -9.18 19.03 -6.23
CA GLU A 386 -10.25 18.66 -5.29
C GLU A 386 -9.82 18.78 -3.84
N LYS A 387 -8.64 18.28 -3.49
CA LYS A 387 -8.19 18.21 -2.08
C LYS A 387 -7.29 19.37 -1.67
N GLY A 388 -6.63 20.03 -2.63
CA GLY A 388 -5.80 21.20 -2.36
C GLY A 388 -6.60 22.50 -2.42
N PHE A 389 -7.52 22.63 -3.38
CA PHE A 389 -8.26 23.87 -3.64
C PHE A 389 -9.78 23.76 -3.46
N GLY A 390 -10.33 22.57 -3.22
CA GLY A 390 -11.77 22.38 -3.03
C GLY A 390 -12.61 22.48 -4.30
N VAL A 391 -11.99 22.37 -5.48
CA VAL A 391 -12.67 22.42 -6.79
C VAL A 391 -13.34 21.09 -7.09
N ASP A 392 -14.62 21.08 -7.44
CA ASP A 392 -15.29 19.87 -7.94
C ASP A 392 -14.98 19.66 -9.43
N VAL A 393 -14.22 18.62 -9.72
CA VAL A 393 -13.76 18.27 -11.08
C VAL A 393 -14.73 17.31 -11.76
N GLY A 394 -15.60 16.60 -11.03
CA GLY A 394 -16.40 15.51 -11.58
C GLY A 394 -15.55 14.27 -11.90
N ALA A 395 -15.54 13.79 -13.16
CA ALA A 395 -14.82 12.57 -13.51
C ALA A 395 -13.29 12.77 -13.52
N THR A 396 -12.51 11.69 -13.32
CA THR A 396 -11.05 11.81 -13.12
C THR A 396 -10.32 12.55 -14.23
N PHE A 397 -10.73 12.34 -15.47
CA PHE A 397 -10.08 12.90 -16.65
C PHE A 397 -10.64 14.26 -17.09
N ASP A 398 -11.64 14.81 -16.40
CA ASP A 398 -12.21 16.11 -16.76
C ASP A 398 -11.30 17.28 -16.37
N CYS A 399 -10.36 17.09 -15.44
CA CYS A 399 -9.41 18.12 -15.03
C CYS A 399 -8.47 18.60 -16.15
N ILE A 400 -8.27 17.81 -17.20
CA ILE A 400 -7.32 18.15 -18.27
C ILE A 400 -7.65 17.42 -19.59
N THR A 401 -7.55 18.11 -20.72
CA THR A 401 -7.72 17.48 -22.04
C THR A 401 -6.45 16.75 -22.50
N PRO A 402 -6.54 15.83 -23.48
CA PRO A 402 -5.36 15.18 -24.03
C PRO A 402 -4.29 16.15 -24.58
N ASP A 403 -4.72 17.22 -25.27
CA ASP A 403 -3.81 18.23 -25.83
C ASP A 403 -3.12 19.07 -24.74
N GLN A 404 -3.88 19.46 -23.72
CA GLN A 404 -3.31 20.13 -22.55
C GLN A 404 -2.28 19.22 -21.87
N LEU A 405 -2.61 17.94 -21.67
CA LEU A 405 -1.68 16.98 -21.08
C LEU A 405 -0.43 16.80 -21.95
N ARG A 406 -0.56 16.71 -23.27
CA ARG A 406 0.60 16.70 -24.19
C ARG A 406 1.47 17.93 -24.01
N SER A 407 0.87 19.11 -23.90
CA SER A 407 1.59 20.40 -23.85
C SER A 407 2.44 20.60 -22.58
N ILE A 408 2.10 19.90 -21.49
CA ILE A 408 2.77 20.00 -20.18
C ILE A 408 3.77 18.88 -19.93
N LEU A 409 3.82 17.85 -20.78
CA LEU A 409 4.66 16.69 -20.57
C LEU A 409 5.89 16.69 -21.48
N ARG A 410 7.03 16.31 -20.91
CA ARG A 410 8.23 15.91 -21.65
C ARG A 410 8.51 14.42 -21.41
N ALA A 411 8.47 13.66 -22.50
CA ALA A 411 8.74 12.23 -22.48
C ALA A 411 10.14 11.92 -21.96
N ARG A 412 10.26 10.79 -21.26
CA ARG A 412 11.52 10.19 -20.84
C ARG A 412 11.43 8.67 -20.95
N PRO A 413 12.33 8.03 -21.69
CA PRO A 413 12.42 6.58 -21.70
C PRO A 413 12.60 6.03 -20.28
N HIS A 414 11.89 4.95 -19.98
CA HIS A 414 11.96 4.16 -18.74
C HIS A 414 11.71 4.92 -17.43
N SER A 415 11.18 6.13 -17.51
CA SER A 415 10.95 7.04 -16.38
C SER A 415 9.57 7.66 -16.44
N ALA A 416 9.06 8.21 -15.33
CA ALA A 416 7.88 9.06 -15.40
C ALA A 416 8.14 10.29 -16.32
N PRO A 417 7.16 10.78 -17.09
CA PRO A 417 7.33 11.98 -17.88
C PRO A 417 7.60 13.17 -16.94
N LEU A 418 8.42 14.11 -17.42
CA LEU A 418 8.61 15.38 -16.72
C LEU A 418 7.41 16.27 -16.97
N VAL A 419 7.08 17.07 -15.96
CA VAL A 419 5.95 17.99 -15.98
C VAL A 419 6.50 19.40 -15.99
N ASP A 420 6.00 20.24 -16.90
CA ASP A 420 6.25 21.68 -16.89
C ASP A 420 5.37 22.33 -15.81
N GLY A 421 5.97 22.57 -14.65
CA GLY A 421 5.25 23.13 -13.49
C GLY A 421 4.62 24.50 -13.74
N ARG A 422 5.18 25.32 -14.65
CA ARG A 422 4.63 26.65 -14.98
C ARG A 422 3.36 26.53 -15.81
N LYS A 423 3.38 25.68 -16.84
CA LYS A 423 2.19 25.43 -17.67
C LYS A 423 1.08 24.76 -16.86
N VAL A 424 1.43 23.84 -15.95
CA VAL A 424 0.46 23.25 -15.03
C VAL A 424 -0.13 24.29 -14.10
N GLN A 425 0.69 25.20 -13.54
CA GLN A 425 0.17 26.26 -12.69
C GLN A 425 -0.88 27.09 -13.43
N LYS A 426 -0.62 27.46 -14.69
CA LYS A 426 -1.60 28.16 -15.52
C LYS A 426 -2.92 27.40 -15.68
N LEU A 427 -2.86 26.08 -15.94
CA LEU A 427 -4.07 25.25 -16.04
C LEU A 427 -4.84 25.15 -14.70
N ILE A 428 -4.12 25.14 -13.57
CA ILE A 428 -4.74 25.20 -12.25
C ILE A 428 -5.42 26.56 -12.05
N ASP A 429 -4.73 27.66 -12.37
CA ASP A 429 -5.27 29.01 -12.25
C ASP A 429 -6.54 29.19 -13.11
N ASP A 430 -6.55 28.62 -14.32
CA ASP A 430 -7.74 28.60 -15.19
C ASP A 430 -8.91 27.87 -14.51
N TRP A 431 -8.67 26.76 -13.81
CA TRP A 431 -9.70 26.06 -13.03
C TRP A 431 -10.19 26.85 -11.82
N LEU A 432 -9.30 27.54 -11.11
CA LEU A 432 -9.65 28.37 -9.95
C LEU A 432 -10.44 29.63 -10.33
N SER A 433 -10.42 30.00 -11.61
CA SER A 433 -11.16 31.15 -12.15
C SER A 433 -12.56 30.81 -12.67
N ARG A 434 -12.93 29.53 -12.73
CA ARG A 434 -14.28 29.05 -13.07
C ARG A 434 -15.17 29.05 -11.85
#